data_AF-A6UQN1-F1
#
_entry.id   AF-A6UQN1-F1
#
_cell.length_a   1.000
_cell.length_b   1.000
_cell.length_c   1.000
_cell.angle_alpha   90.00
_cell.angle_beta   90.00
_cell.angle_gamma   90.00
#
_symmetry.space_group_name_H-M   'P 1'
#
loop_
_entity.id
_entity.type
_entity.pdbx_description
1 polymer ?
#
loop_
_entity_poly.entity_id
_entity_poly.type
_entity_poly.pdbx_seq_one_letter_code
_entity_poly.pdbx_strand_id
1 'polypeptide(L)' 'MVSESVMKTIEEIETQISQDSRYIELVTTVEYLIGLVDDRKKETFKKALNDAENVEDVKKVLSAIKLQIGSQGAKKYLGI' A
#
# COMPACT_ATOMS: atom_id res chain seq x y z
N MET A 1 36.80 -13.51 14.09
CA MET A 1 35.38 -13.90 14.28
C MET A 1 34.62 -12.64 14.64
N VAL A 2 33.54 -12.35 13.92
CA VAL A 2 32.64 -11.23 14.26
C VAL A 2 31.95 -11.60 15.58
N SER A 3 31.74 -10.64 16.49
CA SER A 3 31.10 -10.97 17.76
C SER A 3 29.64 -11.37 17.53
N GLU A 4 29.19 -12.36 18.29
CA GLU A 4 27.81 -12.87 18.22
C GLU A 4 26.79 -11.77 18.52
N SER A 5 27.13 -10.84 19.42
CA SER A 5 26.33 -9.66 19.71
C SER A 5 26.20 -8.72 18.51
N VAL A 6 27.28 -8.51 17.74
CA VAL A 6 27.26 -7.68 16.53
C VAL A 6 26.41 -8.33 15.46
N MET A 7 26.53 -9.66 15.26
CA MET A 7 25.70 -10.38 14.28
C MET A 7 24.21 -10.26 14.60
N LYS A 8 23.81 -10.47 15.87
CA LYS A 8 22.42 -10.35 16.28
C LYS A 8 21.84 -8.96 16.04
N THR A 9 22.59 -7.90 16.38
CA THR A 9 22.14 -6.53 16.12
C THR A 9 21.99 -6.25 14.62
N ILE A 10 22.88 -6.77 13.78
CA ILE A 10 22.77 -6.62 12.32
C ILE A 10 21.54 -7.36 11.79
N GLU A 11 21.26 -8.58 12.23
CA GLU A 11 20.06 -9.35 11.83
C GLU A 11 18.75 -8.63 12.21
N GLU A 12 18.70 -7.99 13.38
CA GLU A 12 17.55 -7.18 13.80
C GLU A 12 17.34 -5.98 12.86
N ILE A 13 18.42 -5.28 12.49
CA ILE A 13 18.37 -4.15 11.54
C ILE A 13 17.92 -4.63 10.15
N GLU A 14 18.49 -5.73 9.64
CA GLU A 14 18.12 -6.29 8.34
C GLU A 14 16.65 -6.72 8.30
N THR A 15 16.15 -7.30 9.40
CA THR A 15 14.74 -7.67 9.54
C THR A 15 13.85 -6.44 9.48
N GLN A 16 14.21 -5.36 10.18
CA GLN A 16 13.46 -4.11 10.15
C GLN A 16 13.45 -3.48 8.75
N ILE A 17 14.61 -3.40 8.09
CA ILE A 17 14.73 -2.89 6.72
C ILE A 17 13.85 -3.73 5.76
N SER A 18 13.83 -5.05 5.92
CA SER A 18 12.98 -5.93 5.10
C SER A 18 11.50 -5.64 5.29
N GLN A 19 11.06 -5.37 6.52
CA GLN A 19 9.67 -5.00 6.81
C GLN A 19 9.31 -3.64 6.22
N ASP A 20 10.20 -2.65 6.38
CA ASP A 20 10.03 -1.31 5.82
C ASP A 20 9.93 -1.36 4.29
N SER A 21 10.79 -2.15 3.64
CA SER A 21 10.74 -2.35 2.18
C SER A 21 9.39 -2.89 1.72
N ARG A 22 8.81 -3.86 2.44
CA ARG A 22 7.49 -4.42 2.10
C ARG A 22 6.37 -3.39 2.31
N TYR A 23 6.48 -2.55 3.32
CA TYR A 23 5.51 -1.47 3.55
C TYR A 23 5.59 -0.42 2.45
N ILE A 24 6.80 0.01 2.06
CA ILE A 24 7.03 0.95 0.95
C ILE A 24 6.45 0.39 -0.36
N GLU A 25 6.69 -0.89 -0.64
CA GLU A 25 6.16 -1.57 -1.83
C GLU A 25 4.62 -1.56 -1.83
N LEU A 26 4.00 -1.84 -0.68
CA LEU A 26 2.56 -1.79 -0.52
C LEU A 26 2.00 -0.38 -0.76
N VAL A 27 2.58 0.65 -0.13
CA VAL A 27 2.17 2.05 -0.32
C VAL A 27 2.28 2.46 -1.79
N THR A 28 3.41 2.18 -2.43
CA THR A 28 3.66 2.48 -3.85
C THR A 28 2.64 1.78 -4.75
N THR A 29 2.29 0.52 -4.43
CA THR A 29 1.25 -0.22 -5.14
C THR A 29 -0.12 0.47 -5.01
N VAL A 30 -0.46 0.93 -3.81
CA VAL A 30 -1.71 1.65 -3.59
C VAL A 30 -1.72 2.97 -4.37
N GLU A 31 -0.65 3.76 -4.34
CA GLU A 31 -0.54 5.00 -5.13
C GLU A 31 -0.76 4.76 -6.63
N TYR A 32 -0.13 3.71 -7.18
CA TYR A 32 -0.34 3.32 -8.57
C TYR A 32 -1.82 3.02 -8.86
N LEU A 33 -2.48 2.25 -8.00
CA LEU A 33 -3.89 1.89 -8.19
C LEU A 33 -4.82 3.09 -8.03
N ILE A 34 -4.50 4.08 -7.20
CA ILE A 34 -5.23 5.35 -7.14
C ILE A 34 -5.24 6.02 -8.52
N GLY A 35 -4.14 5.94 -9.27
CA GLY A 35 -4.06 6.46 -10.64
C GLY A 35 -5.10 5.86 -11.61
N LEU A 36 -5.56 4.63 -11.34
CA LEU A 36 -6.54 3.91 -12.16
C LEU A 36 -8.00 4.19 -11.78
N VAL A 37 -8.26 4.83 -10.65
CA VAL A 37 -9.61 5.17 -10.19
C VAL A 37 -10.15 6.39 -10.95
N ASP A 38 -11.48 6.51 -11.09
CA ASP A 38 -12.18 7.73 -11.56
C ASP A 38 -11.64 9.01 -10.88
N ASP A 39 -11.36 10.04 -11.68
CA ASP A 39 -10.72 11.30 -11.23
C ASP A 39 -11.44 11.95 -10.04
N ARG A 40 -12.77 11.83 -9.94
CA ARG A 40 -13.57 12.41 -8.86
C ARG A 40 -13.31 11.76 -7.50
N LYS A 41 -12.70 10.57 -7.49
CA LYS A 41 -12.42 9.78 -6.27
C LYS A 41 -10.93 9.73 -5.94
N LYS A 42 -10.04 10.10 -6.87
CA LYS A 42 -8.57 10.05 -6.67
C LYS A 42 -8.13 10.77 -5.41
N GLU A 43 -8.52 12.02 -5.24
CA GLU A 43 -8.09 12.83 -4.08
C GLU A 43 -8.62 12.28 -2.74
N THR A 44 -9.80 11.65 -2.73
CA THR A 44 -10.32 10.98 -1.54
C THR A 44 -9.44 9.79 -1.15
N PHE A 45 -9.03 8.97 -2.11
CA PHE A 45 -8.14 7.84 -1.85
C PHE A 45 -6.72 8.28 -1.49
N LYS A 46 -6.18 9.33 -2.12
CA LYS A 46 -4.88 9.90 -1.73
C LYS A 46 -4.90 10.37 -0.30
N LYS A 47 -5.95 11.08 0.11
CA LYS A 47 -6.11 11.52 1.49
C LYS A 47 -6.16 10.31 2.44
N ALA A 48 -6.96 9.29 2.13
CA ALA A 48 -7.04 8.08 2.95
C ALA A 48 -5.70 7.32 3.06
N LEU A 49 -4.88 7.32 2.00
CA LEU A 49 -3.54 6.75 2.03
C LEU A 49 -2.58 7.59 2.89
N ASN A 50 -2.64 8.93 2.79
CA ASN A 50 -1.81 9.83 3.59
C ASN A 50 -2.17 9.79 5.08
N ASP A 51 -3.45 9.54 5.40
CA ASP A 51 -3.94 9.41 6.78
C ASP A 51 -3.66 8.00 7.37
N ALA A 52 -3.09 7.06 6.61
CA ALA A 52 -2.83 5.70 7.06
C ALA A 52 -1.60 5.63 7.98
N GLU A 53 -1.76 5.13 9.20
CA GLU A 53 -0.68 5.11 10.20
C GLU A 53 0.12 3.79 10.21
N ASN A 54 -0.44 2.73 9.63
CA ASN A 54 0.15 1.39 9.67
C ASN A 54 -0.20 0.57 8.43
N VAL A 55 0.42 -0.60 8.32
CA VAL A 55 0.22 -1.56 7.21
C VAL A 55 -1.25 -1.95 7.03
N GLU A 56 -2.01 -2.08 8.12
CA GLU A 56 -3.41 -2.52 8.07
C GLU A 56 -4.32 -1.44 7.49
N ASP A 57 -4.07 -0.17 7.81
CA ASP A 57 -4.78 0.95 7.20
C ASP A 57 -4.52 1.02 5.69
N VAL A 58 -3.27 0.85 5.27
CA VAL A 58 -2.93 0.79 3.83
C VAL A 58 -3.63 -0.38 3.14
N LYS A 59 -3.74 -1.55 3.79
CA LYS A 59 -4.50 -2.70 3.25
C LYS A 59 -6.00 -2.41 3.14
N LYS A 60 -6.59 -1.66 4.06
CA LYS A 60 -8.00 -1.23 3.97
C LYS A 60 -8.18 -0.28 2.77
N VAL A 61 -7.28 0.68 2.58
CA VAL A 61 -7.29 1.57 1.41
C VAL A 61 -7.18 0.76 0.11
N LEU A 62 -6.22 -0.18 0.04
CA LEU A 62 -6.07 -1.09 -1.10
C LEU A 62 -7.37 -1.86 -1.41
N SER A 63 -8.04 -2.38 -0.39
CA SER A 63 -9.28 -3.15 -0.56
C SER A 63 -10.40 -2.28 -1.11
N ALA A 64 -10.55 -1.06 -0.62
CA ALA A 64 -11.54 -0.10 -1.11
C ALA A 64 -11.25 0.33 -2.57
N ILE A 65 -9.99 0.53 -2.93
CA ILE A 65 -9.59 0.86 -4.32
C ILE A 65 -9.94 -0.29 -5.27
N LYS A 66 -9.64 -1.54 -4.89
CA LYS A 66 -10.00 -2.71 -5.70
C LYS A 66 -11.50 -2.77 -5.98
N LEU A 67 -12.33 -2.50 -4.98
CA LEU A 67 -13.79 -2.44 -5.14
C LEU A 67 -14.21 -1.31 -6.08
N GLN A 68 -13.61 -0.11 -5.95
CA GLN A 68 -13.89 1.01 -6.83
C GLN A 68 -13.49 0.70 -8.29
N ILE A 69 -12.31 0.12 -8.52
CA ILE A 69 -11.84 -0.29 -9.85
C ILE A 69 -12.74 -1.38 -10.44
N GLY A 70 -13.15 -2.36 -9.63
CA GLY A 70 -14.11 -3.39 -10.06
C GLY A 70 -15.45 -2.78 -10.44
N SER A 71 -15.99 -1.87 -9.62
CA SER A 71 -17.28 -1.22 -9.86
C SER A 71 -17.25 -0.35 -11.12
N GLN A 72 -16.23 0.49 -11.30
CA GLN A 72 -16.10 1.32 -12.51
C GLN A 72 -15.91 0.47 -13.76
N GLY A 73 -15.15 -0.63 -13.67
CA GLY A 73 -14.95 -1.57 -14.78
C GLY A 73 -16.25 -2.26 -15.17
N ALA A 74 -17.02 -2.73 -14.19
CA ALA A 74 -18.33 -3.33 -14.41
C ALA A 74 -19.32 -2.35 -15.04
N LYS A 75 -19.37 -1.10 -14.56
CA LYS A 75 -20.18 -0.02 -15.13
C LYS A 75 -19.84 0.22 -16.61
N LYS A 76 -18.54 0.38 -16.91
CA LYS A 76 -18.05 0.55 -18.28
C LYS A 76 -18.41 -0.65 -19.16
N TYR A 77 -18.29 -1.87 -18.66
CA TYR A 77 -18.65 -3.10 -19.39
C TYR A 77 -20.16 -3.18 -19.68
N LEU A 78 -20.99 -2.79 -18.71
CA LEU A 78 -22.45 -2.77 -18.84
C LEU A 78 -22.98 -1.54 -19.60
N GLY A 79 -22.14 -0.54 -19.88
CA GLY A 79 -22.52 0.69 -20.57
C GLY A 79 -23.35 1.66 -19.72
N ILE A 80 -23.18 1.63 -18.39
CA ILE A 80 -23.90 2.48 -17.41
C ILE A 80 -22.97 3.35 -16.56
#